data_AF-R7LAU1-F1
#
_entry.id   AF-R7LAU1-F1
#
_cell.length_a   1.000
_cell.length_b   1.000
_cell.length_c   1.000
_cell.angle_alpha   90.00
_cell.angle_beta   90.00
_cell.angle_gamma   90.00
#
_symmetry.space_group_name_H-M   'P 1'
#
loop_
_entity.id
_entity.type
_entity.pdbx_description
1 polymer ?
#
loop_
_entity_poly.entity_id
_entity_poly.type
_entity_poly.pdbx_seq_one_letter_code
_entity_poly.pdbx_strand_id
1 'polypeptide(L)'
;MLDWIWTPAGNSLNGAPKPLKWLECEREMYFELTGKRFPGKENITKSEEAEFRRLSIARLWKAVYETVKRADSDCLIWITNENVNSPDVAESKMFAQADWLMNEHGDIEKTRAMRAMVKPGARLITCLAAWNGSDPFSTAADSLKNGVGLYGFAKPSDGFLMKPVSYYLGSDISALKGDELNIAVLARVFNGKVLNH
;
A
#
# COMPACT_ATOMS: atom_id res chain seq x y z
N MET A 1 -5.36 -10.20 1.33
CA MET A 1 -4.69 -8.89 1.36
C MET A 1 -3.31 -9.10 1.94
N LEU A 2 -2.28 -8.58 1.28
CA LEU A 2 -0.90 -8.58 1.75
C LEU A 2 -0.58 -7.15 2.14
N ASP A 3 -0.49 -6.93 3.44
CA ASP A 3 -0.26 -5.62 4.02
C ASP A 3 1.25 -5.45 4.29
N TRP A 4 1.81 -4.29 3.93
CA TRP A 4 3.22 -3.95 4.24
C TRP A 4 4.28 -4.95 3.71
N ILE A 5 4.08 -5.54 2.52
CA ILE A 5 5.04 -6.50 1.92
C ILE A 5 6.41 -5.87 1.59
N TRP A 6 6.52 -4.54 1.66
CA TRP A 6 7.76 -3.80 1.62
C TRP A 6 7.75 -2.73 2.73
N THR A 7 8.76 -2.79 3.61
CA THR A 7 9.05 -1.73 4.58
C THR A 7 10.56 -1.56 4.63
N PRO A 8 11.13 -0.47 4.08
CA PRO A 8 12.56 -0.29 4.08
C PRO A 8 13.04 -0.05 5.52
N ALA A 9 13.67 -1.06 6.13
CA ALA A 9 14.43 -1.00 7.38
C ALA A 9 13.99 0.11 8.36
N GLY A 10 12.74 0.07 8.80
CA GLY A 10 12.20 0.90 9.89
C GLY A 10 11.72 2.29 9.48
N ASN A 11 10.39 2.45 9.47
CA ASN A 11 9.62 3.69 9.52
C ASN A 11 10.31 4.87 8.82
N SER A 12 10.30 4.89 7.50
CA SER A 12 10.44 6.15 6.78
C SER A 12 9.05 6.65 6.41
N LEU A 13 8.30 7.10 7.42
CA LEU A 13 7.07 7.87 7.23
C LEU A 13 7.29 9.09 6.31
N ASN A 14 8.55 9.49 6.03
CA ASN A 14 8.93 10.64 5.20
C ASN A 14 10.34 10.56 4.55
N GLY A 15 10.91 9.39 4.20
CA GLY A 15 12.34 9.38 3.80
C GLY A 15 12.87 8.20 3.00
N ALA A 16 14.09 8.36 2.50
CA ALA A 16 14.85 7.33 1.79
C ALA A 16 15.00 6.05 2.63
N PRO A 17 15.14 4.87 2.00
CA PRO A 17 15.35 3.63 2.72
C PRO A 17 16.52 3.74 3.70
N LYS A 18 16.33 3.34 4.96
CA LYS A 18 17.47 3.22 5.88
C LYS A 18 18.38 2.09 5.38
N PRO A 19 19.71 2.21 5.53
CA PRO A 19 20.63 1.13 5.17
C PRO A 19 20.24 -0.20 5.82
N LEU A 20 20.43 -1.31 5.10
CA LEU A 20 20.18 -2.64 5.66
C LEU A 20 21.11 -2.92 6.84
N LYS A 21 20.62 -3.71 7.80
CA LYS A 21 21.44 -4.15 8.94
C LYS A 21 22.43 -5.23 8.54
N TRP A 22 22.17 -5.94 7.44
CA TRP A 22 22.96 -7.06 6.93
C TRP A 22 23.09 -8.17 7.97
N LEU A 23 21.93 -8.70 8.38
CA LEU A 23 21.81 -9.90 9.20
C LEU A 23 22.54 -11.08 8.54
N GLU A 24 22.86 -12.12 9.32
CA GLU A 24 23.54 -13.30 8.79
C GLU A 24 22.82 -13.93 7.60
N CYS A 25 21.52 -14.16 7.71
CA CYS A 25 20.70 -14.67 6.63
C CYS A 25 20.65 -13.73 5.41
N GLU A 26 20.74 -12.40 5.60
CA GLU A 26 20.77 -11.44 4.49
C GLU A 26 22.11 -11.51 3.73
N ARG A 27 23.21 -11.78 4.44
CA ARG A 27 24.55 -11.97 3.84
C ARG A 27 24.64 -13.27 3.04
N GLU A 28 24.03 -14.35 3.55
CA GLU A 28 23.89 -15.61 2.82
C GLU A 28 23.00 -15.42 1.59
N MET A 29 21.83 -14.81 1.77
CA MET A 29 20.90 -14.52 0.68
C MET A 29 21.51 -13.61 -0.38
N TYR A 30 22.43 -12.70 -0.02
CA TYR A 30 23.14 -11.88 -1.00
C TYR A 30 23.89 -12.75 -2.01
N PHE A 31 24.58 -13.79 -1.54
CA PHE A 31 25.25 -14.74 -2.43
C PHE A 31 24.24 -15.53 -3.27
N GLU A 32 23.16 -16.01 -2.66
CA GLU A 32 22.12 -16.76 -3.38
C GLU A 32 21.46 -15.94 -4.52
N LEU A 33 21.21 -14.65 -4.28
CA LEU A 33 20.52 -13.78 -5.22
C LEU A 33 21.44 -13.19 -6.29
N THR A 34 22.69 -12.87 -5.95
CA THR A 34 23.60 -12.14 -6.85
C THR A 34 24.72 -13.01 -7.42
N GLY A 35 24.96 -14.20 -6.84
CA GLY A 35 26.12 -15.05 -7.14
C GLY A 35 27.45 -14.49 -6.64
N LYS A 36 27.46 -13.34 -5.95
CA LYS A 36 28.67 -12.65 -5.47
C LYS A 36 28.84 -12.85 -3.98
N ARG A 37 30.08 -13.02 -3.52
CA ARG A 37 30.36 -13.00 -2.07
C ARG A 37 29.94 -11.63 -1.51
N PHE A 38 29.34 -11.64 -0.32
CA PHE A 38 28.99 -10.41 0.36
C PHE A 38 30.26 -9.57 0.60
N PRO A 39 30.34 -8.32 0.10
CA PRO A 39 31.57 -7.53 0.12
C PRO A 39 31.95 -7.01 1.51
N GLY A 40 31.07 -7.19 2.51
CA GLY A 40 31.17 -6.59 3.83
C GLY A 40 30.35 -5.30 3.90
N LYS A 41 29.80 -5.01 5.08
CA LYS A 41 28.90 -3.87 5.30
C LYS A 41 29.52 -2.52 4.94
N GLU A 42 30.83 -2.38 5.14
CA GLU A 42 31.56 -1.14 4.84
C GLU A 42 31.87 -0.95 3.35
N ASN A 43 31.75 -2.01 2.54
CA ASN A 43 32.14 -2.01 1.12
C ASN A 43 30.96 -2.12 0.16
N ILE A 44 29.75 -2.42 0.65
CA ILE A 44 28.58 -2.52 -0.20
C ILE A 44 28.15 -1.14 -0.69
N THR A 45 28.00 -0.99 -2.00
CA THR A 45 27.54 0.27 -2.59
C THR A 45 26.02 0.42 -2.45
N LYS A 46 25.52 1.66 -2.55
CA LYS A 46 24.07 1.92 -2.57
C LYS A 46 23.35 1.20 -3.72
N SER A 47 24.02 1.05 -4.87
CA SER A 47 23.47 0.36 -6.05
C SER A 47 23.34 -1.14 -5.79
N GLU A 48 24.37 -1.76 -5.21
CA GLU A 48 24.32 -3.18 -4.84
C GLU A 48 23.28 -3.47 -3.76
N GLU A 49 23.13 -2.58 -2.78
CA GLU A 49 22.07 -2.70 -1.78
C GLU A 49 20.68 -2.56 -2.41
N ALA A 50 20.48 -1.62 -3.33
CA ALA A 50 19.22 -1.45 -4.05
C ALA A 50 18.87 -2.67 -4.92
N GLU A 51 19.86 -3.22 -5.63
CA GLU A 51 19.68 -4.44 -6.41
C GLU A 51 19.33 -5.65 -5.52
N PHE A 52 20.05 -5.81 -4.40
CA PHE A 52 19.73 -6.84 -3.42
C PHE A 52 18.29 -6.72 -2.89
N ARG A 53 17.81 -5.50 -2.59
CA ARG A 53 16.43 -5.25 -2.17
C ARG A 53 15.43 -5.70 -3.24
N ARG A 54 15.63 -5.28 -4.49
CA ARG A 54 14.77 -5.65 -5.63
C ARG A 54 14.73 -7.16 -5.82
N LEU A 55 15.88 -7.83 -5.78
CA LEU A 55 15.96 -9.29 -5.92
C LEU A 55 15.30 -10.03 -4.74
N SER A 56 15.44 -9.51 -3.52
CA SER A 56 14.82 -10.08 -2.32
C SER A 56 13.29 -10.00 -2.41
N ILE A 57 12.76 -8.84 -2.81
CA ILE A 57 11.32 -8.63 -3.04
C ILE A 57 10.83 -9.53 -4.16
N ALA A 58 11.59 -9.67 -5.27
CA ALA A 58 11.22 -10.53 -6.38
C ALA A 58 11.17 -12.02 -5.97
N ARG A 59 12.12 -12.49 -5.16
CA ARG A 59 12.12 -13.86 -4.62
C ARG A 59 10.91 -14.10 -3.71
N LEU A 60 10.65 -13.19 -2.78
CA LEU A 60 9.47 -13.26 -1.90
C LEU A 60 8.18 -13.30 -2.72
N TRP A 61 8.04 -12.36 -3.65
CA TRP A 61 6.85 -12.24 -4.47
C TRP A 61 6.59 -13.48 -5.31
N LYS A 62 7.64 -14.07 -5.91
CA LYS A 62 7.51 -15.32 -6.66
C LYS A 62 6.90 -16.42 -5.79
N ALA A 63 7.45 -16.62 -4.58
CA ALA A 63 6.96 -17.64 -3.66
C ALA A 63 5.50 -17.41 -3.25
N VAL A 64 5.13 -16.16 -2.95
CA VAL A 64 3.75 -15.77 -2.60
C VAL A 64 2.81 -16.03 -3.78
N TYR A 65 3.13 -15.48 -4.96
CA TYR A 65 2.26 -15.58 -6.14
C TYR A 65 2.05 -17.03 -6.57
N GLU A 66 3.12 -17.82 -6.68
CA GLU A 66 3.04 -19.23 -7.06
C GLU A 66 2.27 -20.05 -6.02
N THR A 67 2.40 -19.74 -4.74
CA THR A 67 1.67 -20.44 -3.67
C THR A 67 0.19 -20.12 -3.72
N VAL A 68 -0.17 -18.84 -3.81
CA VAL A 68 -1.58 -18.42 -3.91
C VAL A 68 -2.22 -19.03 -5.14
N LYS A 69 -1.62 -18.87 -6.32
CA LYS A 69 -2.20 -19.32 -7.60
C LYS A 69 -2.22 -20.85 -7.76
N ARG A 70 -1.34 -21.57 -7.05
CA ARG A 70 -1.41 -23.04 -6.96
C ARG A 70 -2.51 -23.51 -6.02
N ALA A 71 -2.73 -22.82 -4.90
CA ALA A 71 -3.76 -23.16 -3.93
C ALA A 71 -5.16 -22.84 -4.48
N ASP A 72 -5.30 -21.68 -5.12
CA ASP A 72 -6.52 -21.22 -5.78
C ASP A 72 -6.14 -20.21 -6.89
N SER A 73 -6.36 -20.61 -8.14
CA SER A 73 -6.03 -19.78 -9.31
C SER A 73 -6.86 -18.49 -9.38
N ASP A 74 -8.07 -18.52 -8.84
CA ASP A 74 -9.04 -17.42 -8.89
C ASP A 74 -8.90 -16.46 -7.70
N CYS A 75 -8.10 -16.84 -6.70
CA CYS A 75 -7.84 -16.02 -5.52
C CYS A 75 -7.24 -14.67 -5.92
N LEU A 76 -7.94 -13.58 -5.57
CA LEU A 76 -7.49 -12.22 -5.84
C LEU A 76 -6.35 -11.82 -4.89
N ILE A 77 -5.28 -11.25 -5.45
CA ILE A 77 -4.18 -10.72 -4.65
C ILE A 77 -4.31 -9.20 -4.56
N TRP A 78 -4.60 -8.73 -3.36
CA TRP A 78 -4.59 -7.31 -3.00
C TRP A 78 -3.33 -6.96 -2.21
N ILE A 79 -2.55 -6.00 -2.73
CA ILE A 79 -1.34 -5.46 -2.11
C ILE A 79 -1.59 -4.03 -1.63
N THR A 80 -1.16 -3.70 -0.42
CA THR A 80 -0.96 -2.32 0.03
C THR A 80 0.51 -1.95 -0.02
N ASN A 81 0.79 -0.68 -0.31
CA ASN A 81 2.14 -0.15 -0.27
C ASN A 81 2.14 1.32 0.16
N GLU A 82 3.01 1.66 1.12
CA GLU A 82 3.15 3.03 1.62
C GLU A 82 3.79 3.99 0.62
N ASN A 83 4.64 3.49 -0.28
CA ASN A 83 5.36 4.29 -1.27
C ASN A 83 5.51 3.52 -2.59
N VAL A 84 4.44 3.58 -3.38
CA VAL A 84 4.32 2.91 -4.68
C VAL A 84 5.37 3.34 -5.71
N ASN A 85 6.05 4.48 -5.50
CA ASN A 85 7.10 5.00 -6.37
C ASN A 85 8.51 4.68 -5.86
N SER A 86 8.65 3.90 -4.78
CA SER A 86 9.96 3.50 -4.30
C SER A 86 10.70 2.70 -5.39
N PRO A 87 11.99 3.00 -5.65
CA PRO A 87 12.78 2.28 -6.65
C PRO A 87 12.95 0.79 -6.34
N ASP A 88 12.69 0.38 -5.08
CA ASP A 88 12.73 -1.01 -4.65
C ASP A 88 11.57 -1.85 -5.22
N VAL A 89 10.42 -1.22 -5.50
CA VAL A 89 9.16 -1.90 -5.89
C VAL A 89 8.55 -1.38 -7.19
N ALA A 90 8.96 -0.20 -7.65
CA ALA A 90 8.52 0.35 -8.93
C ALA A 90 8.84 -0.64 -10.06
N GLU A 91 7.86 -0.84 -10.96
CA GLU A 91 7.94 -1.77 -12.10
C GLU A 91 8.20 -3.24 -11.71
N SER A 92 8.00 -3.61 -10.44
CA SER A 92 8.16 -4.98 -10.00
C SER A 92 7.05 -5.90 -10.53
N LYS A 93 7.37 -7.20 -10.67
CA LYS A 93 6.37 -8.23 -10.94
C LYS A 93 5.25 -8.25 -9.91
N MET A 94 5.54 -7.80 -8.68
CA MET A 94 4.58 -7.66 -7.60
C MET A 94 3.41 -6.76 -8.00
N PHE A 95 3.69 -5.56 -8.51
CA PHE A 95 2.66 -4.66 -9.00
C PHE A 95 2.04 -5.15 -10.31
N ALA A 96 2.86 -5.66 -11.24
CA ALA A 96 2.37 -6.13 -12.53
C ALA A 96 1.40 -7.32 -12.42
N GLN A 97 1.51 -8.14 -11.37
CA GLN A 97 0.69 -9.35 -11.20
C GLN A 97 -0.48 -9.16 -10.20
N ALA A 98 -0.43 -8.14 -9.34
CA ALA A 98 -1.48 -7.84 -8.38
C ALA A 98 -2.84 -7.65 -9.07
N ASP A 99 -3.90 -8.15 -8.43
CA ASP A 99 -5.26 -7.89 -8.86
C ASP A 99 -5.69 -6.50 -8.39
N TRP A 100 -5.46 -6.20 -7.11
CA TRP A 100 -5.74 -4.90 -6.52
C TRP A 100 -4.46 -4.30 -5.94
N LEU A 101 -4.19 -3.04 -6.23
CA LEU A 101 -3.03 -2.33 -5.71
C LEU A 101 -3.47 -1.04 -5.02
N MET A 102 -3.13 -0.92 -3.74
CA MET A 102 -3.51 0.19 -2.88
C MET A 102 -2.31 1.08 -2.57
N ASN A 103 -2.47 2.39 -2.79
CA ASN A 103 -1.56 3.41 -2.29
C ASN A 103 -1.98 3.82 -0.87
N GLU A 104 -1.24 3.39 0.13
CA GLU A 104 -1.55 3.67 1.55
C GLU A 104 -1.30 5.14 1.92
N HIS A 105 -0.45 5.85 1.18
CA HIS A 105 -0.21 7.27 1.41
C HIS A 105 -1.45 8.15 1.13
N GLY A 106 -2.42 7.67 0.36
CA GLY A 106 -3.68 8.40 0.08
C GLY A 106 -3.58 9.51 -0.97
N ASP A 107 -2.40 9.74 -1.55
CA ASP A 107 -2.26 10.70 -2.64
C ASP A 107 -2.88 10.15 -3.94
N ILE A 108 -3.95 10.80 -4.39
CA ILE A 108 -4.75 10.32 -5.53
C ILE A 108 -3.97 10.44 -6.84
N GLU A 109 -3.11 11.45 -6.99
CA GLU A 109 -2.29 11.63 -8.19
C GLU A 109 -1.33 10.47 -8.42
N LYS A 110 -0.55 10.11 -7.40
CA LYS A 110 0.29 8.89 -7.42
C LYS A 110 -0.55 7.65 -7.62
N THR A 111 -1.75 7.59 -7.03
CA THR A 111 -2.66 6.45 -7.22
C THR A 111 -3.01 6.27 -8.69
N ARG A 112 -3.34 7.35 -9.41
CA ARG A 112 -3.65 7.29 -10.85
C ARG A 112 -2.43 6.89 -11.68
N ALA A 113 -1.24 7.38 -11.34
CA ALA A 113 0.00 7.05 -12.04
C ALA A 113 0.34 5.54 -11.98
N MET A 114 -0.13 4.83 -10.95
CA MET A 114 0.07 3.37 -10.81
C MET A 114 -0.58 2.56 -11.94
N ARG A 115 -1.51 3.13 -12.73
CA ARG A 115 -2.11 2.43 -13.89
C ARG A 115 -1.04 1.88 -14.85
N ALA A 116 0.09 2.57 -14.99
CA ALA A 116 1.19 2.15 -15.86
C ALA A 116 1.99 0.94 -15.31
N MET A 117 1.86 0.63 -14.02
CA MET A 117 2.65 -0.41 -13.34
C MET A 117 1.87 -1.71 -13.08
N VAL A 118 0.56 -1.71 -13.32
CA VAL A 118 -0.33 -2.84 -13.03
C VAL A 118 -0.85 -3.48 -14.32
N LYS A 119 -1.29 -4.73 -14.24
CA LYS A 119 -1.94 -5.40 -15.38
C LYS A 119 -3.25 -4.72 -15.80
N PRO A 120 -3.66 -4.87 -17.08
CA PRO A 120 -4.99 -4.47 -17.52
C PRO A 120 -6.09 -5.10 -16.63
N GLY A 121 -7.07 -4.28 -16.24
CA GLY A 121 -8.18 -4.71 -15.38
C GLY A 121 -7.86 -4.77 -13.88
N ALA A 122 -6.61 -4.51 -13.46
CA ALA A 122 -6.30 -4.37 -12.04
C ALA A 122 -7.06 -3.20 -11.40
N ARG A 123 -7.50 -3.36 -10.15
CA ARG A 123 -8.15 -2.29 -9.38
C ARG A 123 -7.10 -1.48 -8.65
N LEU A 124 -7.17 -0.17 -8.83
CA LEU A 124 -6.39 0.77 -8.03
C LEU A 124 -7.22 1.24 -6.85
N ILE A 125 -6.58 1.37 -5.70
CA ILE A 125 -7.23 1.79 -4.46
C ILE A 125 -6.39 2.91 -3.84
N THR A 126 -7.06 3.93 -3.32
CA THR A 126 -6.41 4.96 -2.50
C THR A 126 -6.87 4.87 -1.05
N CYS A 127 -5.99 5.28 -0.14
CA CYS A 127 -6.24 5.26 1.29
C CYS A 127 -6.93 6.53 1.79
N LEU A 128 -7.95 6.35 2.63
CA LEU A 128 -8.59 7.39 3.43
C LEU A 128 -8.35 7.13 4.93
N ALA A 129 -7.36 7.79 5.52
CA ALA A 129 -7.04 7.64 6.94
C ALA A 129 -6.71 9.00 7.54
N ALA A 130 -7.11 9.29 8.79
CA ALA A 130 -6.93 10.64 9.32
C ALA A 130 -5.46 11.07 9.40
N TRP A 131 -4.53 10.11 9.50
CA TRP A 131 -3.10 10.39 9.57
C TRP A 131 -2.45 10.75 8.24
N ASN A 132 -3.08 10.46 7.10
CA ASN A 132 -2.52 10.82 5.80
C ASN A 132 -2.83 12.28 5.40
N GLY A 133 -3.71 12.95 6.15
CA GLY A 133 -4.03 14.37 5.96
C GLY A 133 -4.79 14.69 4.67
N SER A 134 -5.24 13.68 3.91
CA SER A 134 -6.07 13.90 2.73
C SER A 134 -7.45 14.43 3.11
N ASP A 135 -8.00 15.34 2.31
CA ASP A 135 -9.38 15.76 2.45
C ASP A 135 -10.32 14.66 1.91
N PRO A 136 -11.16 14.04 2.75
CA PRO A 136 -11.94 12.89 2.33
C PRO A 136 -12.96 13.21 1.24
N PHE A 137 -13.47 14.44 1.17
CA PHE A 137 -14.44 14.84 0.16
C PHE A 137 -13.83 14.90 -1.23
N SER A 138 -12.74 15.66 -1.39
CA SER A 138 -12.03 15.75 -2.66
C SER A 138 -11.45 14.41 -3.10
N THR A 139 -10.85 13.64 -2.18
CA THR A 139 -10.34 12.29 -2.49
C THR A 139 -11.44 11.34 -2.94
N ALA A 140 -12.62 11.37 -2.29
CA ALA A 140 -13.75 10.55 -2.69
C ALA A 140 -14.31 10.95 -4.07
N ALA A 141 -14.47 12.26 -4.30
CA ALA A 141 -14.95 12.78 -5.57
C ALA A 141 -14.01 12.42 -6.74
N ASP A 142 -12.69 12.59 -6.55
CA ASP A 142 -11.71 12.23 -7.58
C ASP A 142 -11.64 10.71 -7.78
N SER A 143 -11.71 9.93 -6.71
CA SER A 143 -11.72 8.46 -6.81
C SER A 143 -12.90 7.95 -7.63
N LEU A 144 -14.11 8.45 -7.37
CA LEU A 144 -15.31 8.12 -8.16
C LEU A 144 -15.15 8.53 -9.63
N LYS A 145 -14.68 9.74 -9.89
CA LYS A 145 -14.46 10.27 -11.24
C LYS A 145 -13.47 9.44 -12.04
N ASN A 146 -12.41 8.95 -11.40
CA ASN A 146 -11.30 8.28 -12.06
C ASN A 146 -11.38 6.75 -11.98
N GLY A 147 -12.45 6.18 -11.41
CA GLY A 147 -12.59 4.73 -11.23
C GLY A 147 -11.49 4.13 -10.36
N VAL A 148 -11.17 4.82 -9.25
CA VAL A 148 -10.25 4.37 -8.20
C VAL A 148 -11.07 3.96 -6.99
N GLY A 149 -10.76 2.80 -6.41
CA GLY A 149 -11.38 2.32 -5.18
C GLY A 149 -10.95 3.13 -3.97
N LEU A 150 -11.81 3.16 -2.95
CA LEU A 150 -11.50 3.78 -1.67
C LEU A 150 -11.37 2.70 -0.61
N TYR A 151 -10.34 2.80 0.23
CA TYR A 151 -10.21 1.98 1.42
C TYR A 151 -9.76 2.84 2.60
N GLY A 152 -10.35 2.63 3.76
CA GLY A 152 -10.07 3.47 4.93
C GLY A 152 -9.45 2.68 6.07
N PHE A 153 -8.50 3.31 6.76
CA PHE A 153 -8.05 2.86 8.06
C PHE A 153 -8.48 3.85 9.14
N ALA A 154 -8.68 3.31 10.34
CA ALA A 154 -8.90 4.10 11.53
C ALA A 154 -7.90 3.69 12.60
N LYS A 155 -7.46 4.64 13.43
CA LYS A 155 -6.54 4.32 14.51
C LYS A 155 -7.24 3.43 15.54
N PRO A 156 -6.55 2.40 16.07
CA PRO A 156 -7.02 1.72 17.27
C PRO A 156 -7.21 2.76 18.38
N SER A 157 -8.36 2.72 19.04
CA SER A 157 -8.66 3.54 20.22
C SER A 157 -8.93 2.63 21.42
N ASP A 158 -8.50 3.03 22.61
CA ASP A 158 -8.89 2.36 23.85
C ASP A 158 -10.40 2.51 24.07
N GLY A 159 -11.14 1.40 24.08
CA GLY A 159 -12.59 1.39 24.31
C GLY A 159 -13.40 0.84 23.13
N PHE A 160 -14.68 1.24 23.06
CA PHE A 160 -15.61 0.67 22.07
C PHE A 160 -15.18 0.93 20.64
N LEU A 161 -15.39 -0.11 19.82
CA LEU A 161 -15.38 -0.11 18.37
C LEU A 161 -16.08 1.14 17.80
N MET A 162 -15.63 1.56 16.63
CA MET A 162 -16.30 2.56 15.79
C MET A 162 -17.83 2.40 15.81
N LYS A 163 -18.53 3.54 15.75
CA LYS A 163 -19.99 3.57 15.77
C LYS A 163 -20.55 2.79 14.58
N PRO A 164 -21.78 2.26 14.63
CA PRO A 164 -22.37 1.57 13.49
C PRO A 164 -22.51 2.50 12.28
N VAL A 165 -22.51 1.93 11.07
CA VAL A 165 -22.67 2.70 9.82
C VAL A 165 -23.93 3.59 9.85
N SER A 166 -25.02 3.14 10.47
CA SER A 166 -26.25 3.92 10.62
C SER A 166 -26.06 5.24 11.36
N TYR A 167 -25.17 5.29 12.36
CA TYR A 167 -24.80 6.54 13.03
C TYR A 167 -24.19 7.51 12.02
N TYR A 168 -23.16 7.09 11.29
CA TYR A 168 -22.46 7.96 10.35
C TYR A 168 -23.33 8.44 9.19
N LEU A 169 -24.29 7.61 8.75
CA LEU A 169 -25.28 7.99 7.74
C LEU A 169 -26.33 8.98 8.25
N GLY A 170 -26.66 8.93 9.55
CA GLY A 170 -27.66 9.78 10.19
C GLY A 170 -27.10 11.06 10.82
N SER A 171 -25.80 11.11 11.12
CA SER A 171 -25.13 12.30 11.65
C SER A 171 -24.99 13.39 10.60
N ASP A 172 -25.06 14.65 11.05
CA ASP A 172 -24.55 15.78 10.28
C ASP A 172 -23.04 15.59 10.04
N ILE A 173 -22.64 15.53 8.78
CA ILE A 173 -21.26 15.23 8.39
C ILE A 173 -20.30 16.37 8.78
N SER A 174 -20.80 17.61 8.83
CA SER A 174 -20.01 18.79 9.22
C SER A 174 -19.56 18.75 10.69
N ALA A 175 -20.26 17.99 11.52
CA ALA A 175 -19.93 17.78 12.93
C ALA A 175 -18.85 16.70 13.15
N LEU A 176 -18.56 15.87 12.13
CA LEU A 176 -17.61 14.77 12.23
C LEU A 176 -16.19 15.21 11.88
N LYS A 177 -15.19 14.62 12.54
CA LYS A 177 -13.77 14.95 12.34
C LYS A 177 -12.91 13.70 12.35
N GLY A 178 -11.70 13.80 11.78
CA GLY A 178 -10.71 12.72 11.78
C GLY A 178 -11.28 11.42 11.18
N ASP A 179 -11.06 10.30 11.86
CA ASP A 179 -11.50 8.99 11.38
C ASP A 179 -13.03 8.90 11.24
N GLU A 180 -13.82 9.57 12.11
CA GLU A 180 -15.28 9.57 11.97
C GLU A 180 -15.73 10.25 10.67
N LEU A 181 -15.06 11.33 10.25
CA LEU A 181 -15.37 12.02 8.99
C LEU A 181 -15.04 11.10 7.79
N ASN A 182 -13.89 10.45 7.80
CA ASN A 182 -13.48 9.52 6.75
C ASN A 182 -14.47 8.37 6.60
N ILE A 183 -14.90 7.77 7.72
CA ILE A 183 -15.90 6.71 7.73
C ILE A 183 -17.24 7.21 7.21
N ALA A 184 -17.65 8.41 7.60
CA ALA A 184 -18.90 9.01 7.17
C ALA A 184 -18.95 9.32 5.67
N VAL A 185 -17.83 9.74 5.08
CA VAL A 185 -17.68 9.92 3.63
C VAL A 185 -17.71 8.56 2.93
N LEU A 186 -16.90 7.59 3.36
CA LEU A 186 -16.89 6.23 2.80
C LEU A 186 -18.27 5.57 2.83
N ALA A 187 -18.97 5.66 3.97
CA ALA A 187 -20.31 5.13 4.14
C ALA A 187 -21.30 5.77 3.15
N ARG A 188 -21.25 7.09 2.96
CA ARG A 188 -22.12 7.79 2.00
C ARG A 188 -21.82 7.39 0.55
N VAL A 189 -20.54 7.35 0.18
CA VAL A 189 -20.11 6.92 -1.17
C VAL A 189 -20.58 5.50 -1.47
N PHE A 190 -20.33 4.55 -0.56
CA PHE A 190 -20.74 3.16 -0.73
C PHE A 190 -22.27 3.02 -0.90
N ASN A 191 -23.05 3.84 -0.19
CA ASN A 191 -24.51 3.84 -0.23
C ASN A 191 -25.10 4.78 -1.30
N GLY A 192 -24.28 5.32 -2.22
CA GLY A 192 -24.74 6.22 -3.29
C GLY A 192 -25.38 7.52 -2.80
N LYS A 193 -25.03 7.98 -1.59
CA LYS A 193 -25.53 9.23 -1.01
C LYS A 193 -24.67 10.42 -1.44
N VAL A 194 -25.31 11.57 -1.59
CA VAL A 194 -24.64 12.83 -1.89
C VAL A 194 -23.77 13.24 -0.70
N LEU A 195 -22.55 13.69 -0.98
CA LEU A 195 -21.66 14.32 -0.02
C LEU A 195 -22.06 15.81 0.10
N ASN A 196 -23.09 16.11 0.89
CA ASN A 196 -23.51 17.49 1.14
C ASN A 196 -22.53 18.13 2.13
N HIS A 197 -22.00 19.31 1.77
CA HIS A 197 -21.28 20.21 2.66
C HIS A 197 -22.23 21.20 3.33
#